data_AF-A0A7S4UJ92-F1
#
_entry.id   AF-A0A7S4UJ92-F1
#
_cell.length_a   1.000
_cell.length_b   1.000
_cell.length_c   1.000
_cell.angle_alpha   90.00
_cell.angle_beta   90.00
_cell.angle_gamma   90.00
#
_symmetry.space_group_name_H-M   'P 1'
#
loop_
_entity.id
_entity.type
_entity.pdbx_description
1 polymer ?
#
loop_
_entity_poly.entity_id
_entity_poly.type
_entity_poly.pdbx_seq_one_letter_code
_entity_poly.pdbx_strand_id
1 'polypeptide(L)'
;MKAFDALIPTRFMASICFLISVMMVFSTMADNIIVSLPSTYSQTSYDSYKSSLNLVLSLHIICICFNLAGFLFGFSMFIPSHTILVIISHTIGCIYSCVAIMETWSVPSTVVLQ
;
A
#
# COMPACT_ATOMS: atom_id res chain seq x y z
N MET A 1 -3.45 32.04 0.97
CA MET A 1 -2.46 31.03 1.40
C MET A 1 -1.38 30.94 0.34
N LYS A 2 -0.10 30.92 0.73
CA LYS A 2 0.96 30.55 -0.23
C LYS A 2 0.84 29.05 -0.46
N ALA A 3 1.12 28.57 -1.68
CA ALA A 3 1.06 27.13 -2.01
C ALA A 3 1.94 26.27 -1.06
N PHE A 4 2.99 26.87 -0.50
CA PHE A 4 3.87 26.26 0.51
C PHE A 4 3.19 25.94 1.85
N ASP A 5 2.23 26.76 2.29
CA ASP A 5 1.58 26.54 3.59
C ASP A 5 0.62 25.34 3.54
N ALA A 6 0.14 24.99 2.36
CA ALA A 6 -0.75 23.85 2.13
C ALA A 6 -0.02 22.50 2.00
N LEU A 7 1.30 22.49 1.80
CA LEU A 7 2.07 21.27 1.52
C LEU A 7 2.10 20.30 2.72
N ILE A 8 2.24 20.84 3.92
CA ILE A 8 2.26 20.05 5.17
C ILE A 8 0.93 19.30 5.38
N PRO A 9 -0.23 19.97 5.45
CA PRO A 9 -1.50 19.27 5.64
C PRO A 9 -1.85 18.35 4.47
N THR A 10 -1.51 18.73 3.23
CA THR A 10 -1.72 17.87 2.05
C THR A 10 -0.92 16.58 2.15
N ARG A 11 0.34 16.65 2.58
CA ARG A 11 1.18 15.46 2.79
C ARG A 11 0.60 14.54 3.84
N PHE A 12 0.20 15.10 4.98
CA PHE A 12 -0.43 14.32 6.05
C PHE A 12 -1.64 13.55 5.53
N MET A 13 -2.56 14.24 4.84
CA MET A 13 -3.76 13.63 4.27
C MET A 13 -3.43 12.56 3.24
N ALA A 14 -2.48 12.80 2.33
CA ALA A 14 -2.07 11.82 1.33
C ALA A 14 -1.50 10.55 1.98
N SER A 15 -0.66 10.70 3.01
CA SER A 15 -0.09 9.56 3.75
C SER A 15 -1.14 8.74 4.48
N ILE A 16 -2.11 9.39 5.15
CA ILE A 16 -3.21 8.70 5.84
C ILE A 16 -4.14 8.00 4.84
N CYS A 17 -4.53 8.66 3.74
CA CYS A 17 -5.36 8.04 2.71
C CYS A 17 -4.70 6.78 2.15
N PHE A 18 -3.42 6.85 1.80
CA PHE A 18 -2.72 5.69 1.26
C PHE A 18 -2.60 4.55 2.28
N LEU A 19 -2.36 4.86 3.57
CA LEU A 19 -2.35 3.86 4.63
C LEU A 19 -3.71 3.12 4.72
N ILE A 20 -4.81 3.86 4.71
CA ILE A 20 -6.16 3.27 4.76
C ILE A 20 -6.40 2.40 3.52
N SER A 21 -6.03 2.87 2.33
CA SER A 21 -6.17 2.08 1.10
C SER A 21 -5.38 0.77 1.15
N VAL A 22 -4.15 0.77 1.69
CA VAL A 22 -3.37 -0.46 1.88
C VAL A 22 -4.03 -1.41 2.89
N MET A 23 -4.61 -0.89 3.98
CA MET A 23 -5.36 -1.71 4.93
C MET A 23 -6.63 -2.33 4.30
N MET A 24 -7.27 -1.63 3.36
CA MET A 24 -8.41 -2.17 2.62
C MET A 24 -7.97 -3.26 1.65
N VAL A 25 -6.85 -3.10 0.94
CA VAL A 25 -6.26 -4.16 0.11
C VAL A 25 -5.95 -5.41 0.94
N PHE A 26 -5.46 -5.23 2.17
CA PHE A 26 -5.24 -6.35 3.10
C PHE A 26 -6.53 -7.12 3.41
N SER A 27 -7.64 -6.40 3.53
CA SER A 27 -8.95 -6.99 3.82
C SER A 27 -9.53 -7.76 2.64
N THR A 28 -9.29 -7.31 1.40
CA THR A 28 -9.77 -7.98 0.18
C THR A 28 -8.82 -9.08 -0.33
N MET A 29 -7.66 -9.25 0.30
CA MET A 29 -6.61 -10.19 -0.13
C MET A 29 -7.09 -11.63 -0.25
N ALA A 30 -7.95 -12.09 0.66
CA ALA A 30 -8.40 -13.49 0.68
C ALA A 30 -9.15 -13.87 -0.60
N ASP A 31 -10.04 -13.00 -1.07
CA ASP A 31 -10.83 -13.22 -2.29
C ASP A 31 -9.92 -13.22 -3.53
N ASN A 32 -8.94 -12.32 -3.55
CA ASN A 32 -7.95 -12.25 -4.63
C ASN A 32 -7.09 -13.52 -4.71
N ILE A 33 -6.68 -14.09 -3.59
CA ILE A 33 -5.94 -15.37 -3.57
C ILE A 33 -6.79 -16.50 -4.14
N ILE A 34 -8.07 -16.59 -3.78
CA ILE A 34 -8.96 -17.66 -4.25
C ILE A 34 -9.14 -17.59 -5.78
N VAL A 35 -9.31 -16.39 -6.33
CA VAL A 35 -9.41 -16.16 -7.79
C VAL A 35 -8.12 -16.52 -8.53
N SER A 36 -6.98 -16.45 -7.84
CA SER A 36 -5.67 -16.79 -8.40
C SER A 36 -5.40 -18.29 -8.45
N LEU A 37 -6.16 -19.08 -7.69
CA LEU A 37 -5.95 -20.51 -7.56
C LEU A 37 -6.81 -21.28 -8.58
N PRO A 38 -6.33 -22.45 -9.04
CA PRO A 38 -7.14 -23.34 -9.86
C PRO A 38 -8.38 -23.82 -9.10
N SER A 39 -9.43 -24.21 -9.83
CA SER A 39 -10.72 -24.68 -9.27
C SER A 39 -10.58 -25.81 -8.24
N THR A 40 -9.51 -26.60 -8.36
CA THR A 40 -9.07 -27.56 -7.34
C THR A 40 -7.69 -27.14 -6.85
N TYR A 41 -7.60 -26.62 -5.63
CA TYR A 41 -6.35 -26.18 -5.03
C TYR A 41 -6.05 -26.93 -3.73
N SER A 42 -4.76 -27.09 -3.43
CA SER A 42 -4.31 -27.59 -2.13
C SER A 42 -4.26 -26.44 -1.13
N GLN A 43 -4.59 -26.73 0.14
CA GLN A 43 -4.46 -25.78 1.24
C GLN A 43 -3.01 -25.24 1.35
N THR A 44 -2.02 -26.09 1.06
CA THR A 44 -0.60 -25.68 1.06
C THR A 44 -0.29 -24.59 0.04
N SER A 45 -0.92 -24.62 -1.13
CA SER A 45 -0.75 -23.56 -2.15
C SER A 45 -1.37 -22.26 -1.65
N TYR A 46 -2.60 -22.32 -1.13
CA TYR A 46 -3.28 -21.15 -0.56
C TYR A 46 -2.45 -20.48 0.56
N ASP A 47 -1.95 -21.27 1.51
CA ASP A 47 -1.17 -20.76 2.63
C ASP A 47 0.14 -20.11 2.18
N SER A 48 0.77 -20.64 1.12
CA SER A 48 1.97 -20.06 0.51
C SER A 48 1.69 -18.67 -0.10
N TYR A 49 0.66 -18.54 -0.92
CA TYR A 49 0.25 -17.25 -1.50
C TYR A 49 -0.12 -16.24 -0.40
N LYS A 50 -0.88 -16.70 0.60
CA LYS A 50 -1.26 -15.87 1.75
C LYS A 50 -0.04 -15.37 2.51
N SER A 51 0.95 -16.22 2.76
CA SER A 51 2.18 -15.86 3.48
C SER A 51 2.98 -14.81 2.70
N SER A 52 3.16 -15.00 1.40
CA SER A 52 3.90 -14.06 0.55
C SER A 52 3.24 -12.68 0.49
N LEU A 53 1.93 -12.63 0.22
CA LEU A 53 1.20 -11.36 0.19
C LEU A 53 1.15 -10.67 1.56
N ASN A 54 0.98 -11.44 2.63
CA ASN A 54 1.01 -10.90 3.99
C ASN A 54 2.37 -10.25 4.31
N LEU A 55 3.48 -10.88 3.89
CA LEU A 55 4.82 -10.31 4.05
C LEU A 55 4.98 -9.00 3.28
N VAL A 56 4.58 -8.98 1.99
CA VAL A 56 4.69 -7.78 1.14
C VAL A 56 3.84 -6.63 1.69
N LEU A 57 2.59 -6.88 2.05
CA LEU A 57 1.70 -5.86 2.60
C LEU A 57 2.19 -5.36 3.97
N SER A 58 2.73 -6.25 4.81
CA SER A 58 3.32 -5.87 6.10
C SER A 58 4.52 -4.93 5.92
N LEU A 59 5.41 -5.23 4.98
CA LEU A 59 6.54 -4.35 4.65
C LEU A 59 6.06 -2.99 4.13
N HIS A 60 4.97 -2.98 3.35
CA HIS A 60 4.38 -1.75 2.84
C HIS A 60 3.87 -0.86 3.98
N ILE A 61 3.12 -1.43 4.93
CA ILE A 61 2.62 -0.72 6.12
C ILE A 61 3.79 -0.17 6.95
N ILE A 62 4.82 -0.97 7.20
CA ILE A 62 6.01 -0.53 7.95
C ILE A 62 6.68 0.67 7.27
N CYS A 63 6.83 0.64 5.95
CA CYS A 63 7.45 1.73 5.19
C CYS A 63 6.62 3.03 5.26
N ILE A 64 5.29 2.93 5.11
CA ILE A 64 4.40 4.09 5.26
C ILE A 64 4.48 4.65 6.68
N CYS A 65 4.42 3.77 7.70
CA CYS A 65 4.53 4.17 9.10
C CYS A 65 5.87 4.85 9.41
N PHE A 66 6.97 4.36 8.84
CA PHE A 66 8.27 5.00 8.98
C PHE A 66 8.32 6.38 8.32
N ASN A 67 7.75 6.53 7.10
CA ASN A 67 7.65 7.82 6.43
C ASN A 67 6.78 8.81 7.22
N LEU A 68 5.65 8.33 7.76
CA LEU A 68 4.72 9.12 8.56
C LEU A 68 5.35 9.53 9.90
N ALA A 69 6.07 8.63 10.57
CA ALA A 69 6.82 8.96 11.78
C ALA A 69 7.87 10.04 11.49
N GLY A 70 8.66 9.88 10.42
CA GLY A 70 9.64 10.87 9.98
C GLY A 70 9.02 12.22 9.59
N PHE A 71 7.73 12.25 9.22
CA PHE A 71 6.97 13.48 9.02
C PHE A 71 6.53 14.10 10.35
N LEU A 72 5.89 13.32 11.22
CA LEU A 72 5.32 13.79 12.50
C LEU A 72 6.40 14.27 13.48
N PHE A 73 7.58 13.63 13.48
CA PHE A 73 8.73 14.05 14.29
C PHE A 73 9.54 15.20 13.66
N GLY A 74 9.13 15.72 12.50
CA GLY A 74 9.74 16.89 11.87
C GLY A 74 11.01 16.63 11.05
N PHE A 75 11.54 15.39 11.00
CA PHE A 75 12.76 15.06 10.25
C PHE A 75 12.66 15.37 8.75
N SER A 76 11.51 15.09 8.15
CA SER A 76 11.29 15.25 6.70
C SER A 76 10.25 16.33 6.35
N MET A 77 9.64 16.96 7.36
CA MET A 77 8.52 17.89 7.20
C MET A 77 8.91 19.16 6.44
N PHE A 78 10.13 19.65 6.67
CA PHE A 78 10.62 20.92 6.15
C PHE A 78 11.39 20.79 4.82
N ILE A 79 11.39 19.62 4.19
CA ILE A 79 12.04 19.38 2.90
C ILE A 79 10.96 19.39 1.80
N PRO A 80 10.78 20.48 1.03
CA PRO A 80 9.64 20.63 0.14
C PRO A 80 9.65 19.65 -1.05
N SER A 81 10.82 19.38 -1.61
CA SER A 81 11.00 18.41 -2.72
C SER A 81 10.59 17.01 -2.30
N HIS A 82 11.02 16.56 -1.13
CA HIS A 82 10.62 15.28 -0.54
C HIS A 82 9.11 15.24 -0.27
N THR A 83 8.54 16.31 0.29
CA THR A 83 7.11 16.40 0.54
C THR A 83 6.27 16.26 -0.75
N ILE A 84 6.66 16.94 -1.83
CA ILE A 84 5.97 16.83 -3.13
C ILE A 84 6.07 15.41 -3.68
N LEU A 85 7.27 14.81 -3.65
CA LEU A 85 7.47 13.44 -4.11
C LEU A 85 6.57 12.47 -3.33
N VAL A 86 6.55 12.58 -2.00
CA VAL A 86 5.71 11.75 -1.13
C VAL A 86 4.23 11.90 -1.49
N ILE A 87 3.73 13.13 -1.67
CA ILE A 87 2.34 13.39 -2.05
C ILE A 87 2.01 12.70 -3.38
N ILE A 88 2.84 12.87 -4.40
CA ILE A 88 2.62 12.28 -5.73
C ILE A 88 2.62 10.75 -5.63
N SER A 89 3.65 10.17 -5.02
CA SER A 89 3.79 8.72 -4.88
C SER A 89 2.63 8.09 -4.10
N HIS A 90 2.22 8.70 -2.98
CA HIS A 90 1.09 8.19 -2.18
C HIS A 90 -0.23 8.34 -2.93
N THR A 91 -0.41 9.41 -3.72
CA THR A 91 -1.61 9.61 -4.53
C THR A 91 -1.71 8.55 -5.63
N ILE A 92 -0.62 8.31 -6.37
CA ILE A 92 -0.57 7.26 -7.41
C ILE A 92 -0.82 5.88 -6.79
N GLY A 93 -0.14 5.57 -5.70
CA GLY A 93 -0.32 4.31 -4.96
C GLY A 93 -1.76 4.15 -4.45
N CYS A 94 -2.38 5.22 -3.98
CA CYS A 94 -3.77 5.21 -3.52
C CYS A 94 -4.73 4.92 -4.67
N ILE A 95 -4.56 5.56 -5.83
CA ILE A 95 -5.37 5.29 -7.02
C ILE A 95 -5.23 3.82 -7.43
N TYR A 96 -4.00 3.30 -7.49
CA TYR A 96 -3.74 1.91 -7.82
C TYR A 96 -4.39 0.95 -6.81
N SER A 97 -4.28 1.25 -5.52
CA SER A 97 -4.90 0.45 -4.46
C SER A 97 -6.42 0.47 -4.56
N CYS A 98 -7.04 1.61 -4.88
CA CYS A 98 -8.48 1.68 -5.11
C CYS A 98 -8.93 0.79 -6.26
N VAL A 99 -8.19 0.79 -7.38
CA VAL A 99 -8.48 -0.12 -8.50
C VAL A 99 -8.32 -1.59 -8.05
N ALA A 100 -7.27 -1.91 -7.31
CA ALA A 100 -7.04 -3.26 -6.78
C ALA A 100 -8.06 -3.72 -5.72
N ILE A 101 -8.78 -2.79 -5.09
CA ILE A 101 -9.88 -3.09 -4.16
C ILE A 101 -11.18 -3.35 -4.92
N MET A 102 -11.44 -2.62 -6.01
CA MET A 102 -12.68 -2.75 -6.79
C MET A 102 -12.71 -4.01 -7.65
N GLU A 103 -11.54 -4.44 -8.14
CA GLU A 103 -11.41 -5.59 -9.02
C GLU A 103 -10.81 -6.78 -8.27
N THR A 104 -11.28 -7.99 -8.57
CA THR A 104 -10.56 -9.20 -8.16
C THR A 104 -9.40 -9.43 -9.11
N TRP A 105 -8.19 -9.56 -8.58
CA TRP A 105 -6.99 -9.75 -9.39
C TRP A 105 -6.31 -11.08 -9.10
N SER A 106 -5.73 -11.67 -10.16
CA SER A 106 -4.92 -12.88 -10.04
C SER A 106 -3.48 -12.53 -9.64
N VAL A 107 -2.99 -13.19 -8.61
CA VAL A 107 -1.63 -13.11 -8.11
C VAL A 107 -0.73 -13.87 -9.11
N PRO A 108 0.25 -13.21 -9.74
CA PRO A 108 1.17 -13.88 -10.65
C PRO A 108 1.94 -14.97 -9.93
N SER A 109 1.99 -16.18 -10.50
CA SER A 109 2.69 -17.35 -9.95
C SER A 109 4.21 -17.17 -9.80
N THR A 110 4.77 -16.13 -10.42
CA THR A 110 6.20 -15.79 -10.36
C THR A 110 6.66 -15.21 -9.03
N VAL A 111 5.75 -14.70 -8.19
CA VAL A 111 6.08 -14.12 -6.87
C VAL A 111 6.28 -15.21 -5.80
N VAL A 112 5.98 -16.49 -6.11
CA VAL A 112 5.96 -17.61 -5.16
C VAL A 112 7.10 -18.61 -5.38
N LEU A 113 7.91 -18.45 -6.44
CA LEU A 113 9.00 -19.38 -6.79
C LEU A 113 10.41 -18.89 -6.40
N GLN A 114 10.53 -17.98 -5.44
CA GLN A 114 11.81 -17.63 -4.79
C GLN A 114 11.71 -17.86 -3.28
#